data_AF-A0A356DVR9-F1
#
_entry.id   AF-A0A356DVR9-F1
#
_cell.length_a   1.000
_cell.length_b   1.000
_cell.length_c   1.000
_cell.angle_alpha   90.00
_cell.angle_beta   90.00
_cell.angle_gamma   90.00
#
_symmetry.space_group_name_H-M   'P 1'
#
loop_
_entity.id
_entity.type
_entity.pdbx_description
1 polymer ?
#
loop_
_entity_poly.entity_id
_entity_poly.type
_entity_poly.pdbx_seq_one_letter_code
_entity_poly.pdbx_strand_id
1 'polypeptide(L)' 'MDGPGDPDCPICHGIGFVGYDVPMYDPRFGKSEICVCRLNSVQSLKQQHLFQLSNLGSLTELTFANFMPRGRV' A
#
# COMPACT_ATOMS: atom_id res chain seq x y z
N MET A 1 -10.23 10.73 -17.99
CA MET A 1 -9.29 11.09 -16.90
C MET A 1 -9.53 10.05 -15.83
N ASP A 2 -8.83 8.94 -15.93
CA ASP A 2 -9.10 7.78 -15.07
C ASP A 2 -8.20 7.90 -13.83
N GLY A 3 -8.81 7.90 -12.65
CA GLY A 3 -8.10 8.00 -11.39
C GLY A 3 -7.42 6.67 -11.01
N PRO A 4 -6.65 6.64 -9.92
CA PRO A 4 -5.94 5.43 -9.48
C PRO A 4 -6.83 4.37 -8.82
N GLY A 5 -8.16 4.55 -8.81
CA GLY A 5 -9.11 3.59 -8.25
C GLY A 5 -9.67 2.63 -9.31
N ASP A 6 -10.30 1.56 -8.85
CA ASP A 6 -11.09 0.68 -9.72
C ASP A 6 -12.29 1.48 -10.31
N PRO A 7 -12.44 1.55 -11.65
CA PRO A 7 -13.55 2.25 -12.30
C PRO A 7 -14.93 1.75 -11.87
N ASP A 8 -15.06 0.46 -11.57
CA ASP A 8 -16.33 -0.18 -11.17
C ASP A 8 -16.53 -0.15 -9.65
N CYS A 9 -15.65 0.52 -8.90
CA CYS A 9 -15.76 0.64 -7.46
C CYS A 9 -17.01 1.47 -7.08
N PRO A 10 -17.98 0.93 -6.32
CA PRO A 10 -19.20 1.63 -5.97
C PRO A 10 -19.02 2.77 -4.95
N ILE A 11 -17.79 2.96 -4.46
CA ILE A 11 -17.46 3.95 -3.44
C ILE A 11 -16.78 5.17 -4.06
N CYS A 12 -15.77 4.94 -4.92
CA CYS A 12 -14.96 6.01 -5.47
C CYS A 12 -15.10 6.19 -6.99
N HIS A 13 -15.77 5.27 -7.70
CA HIS A 13 -16.02 5.35 -9.14
C HIS A 13 -14.77 5.71 -9.95
N GLY A 14 -13.67 5.00 -9.72
CA GLY A 14 -12.38 5.26 -10.37
C GLY A 14 -11.51 6.36 -9.76
N ILE A 15 -12.04 7.24 -8.90
CA ILE A 15 -11.25 8.34 -8.30
C ILE A 15 -10.14 7.82 -7.39
N GLY A 16 -10.40 6.72 -6.67
CA GLY A 16 -9.42 6.09 -5.78
C GLY A 16 -9.22 6.77 -4.42
N PHE A 17 -10.00 7.80 -4.11
CA PHE A 17 -10.00 8.48 -2.81
C PHE A 17 -11.43 8.74 -2.36
N VAL A 18 -11.62 8.87 -1.06
CA VAL A 18 -12.92 9.13 -0.42
C VAL A 18 -12.76 10.21 0.65
N GLY A 19 -13.79 11.04 0.82
CA GLY A 19 -13.92 11.94 1.96
C GLY A 19 -15.10 11.51 2.83
N TYR A 20 -15.02 11.79 4.12
CA TYR A 20 -16.14 11.53 5.04
C TYR A 20 -17.02 12.77 5.17
N ASP A 21 -18.32 12.59 5.01
CA ASP A 21 -19.31 13.60 5.36
C ASP A 21 -19.54 13.56 6.88
N VAL A 22 -18.73 14.33 7.59
CA VAL A 22 -18.71 14.41 9.06
C VAL A 22 -18.74 15.88 9.50
N PRO A 23 -19.13 16.19 10.75
CA PRO A 23 -19.07 17.55 11.25
C PRO A 23 -17.64 18.12 11.33
N MET A 24 -17.51 19.45 11.34
CA MET A 24 -16.21 20.15 11.34
C MET A 24 -15.27 19.83 12.53
N TYR A 25 -15.81 19.32 13.62
CA TYR A 25 -15.04 18.92 14.80
C TYR A 25 -14.50 17.48 14.71
N ASP A 26 -14.93 16.69 13.71
CA ASP A 26 -14.37 15.37 13.46
C ASP A 26 -12.98 15.52 12.80
N PRO A 27 -11.94 14.83 13.29
CA PRO A 27 -10.61 14.88 12.71
C PRO A 27 -10.53 14.49 11.23
N ARG A 28 -11.53 13.81 10.67
CA ARG A 28 -11.60 13.40 9.26
C ARG A 28 -12.22 14.47 8.36
N PHE A 29 -12.82 15.52 8.93
CA PHE A 29 -13.42 16.58 8.14
C PHE A 29 -12.40 17.21 7.17
N GLY A 30 -12.76 17.27 5.89
CA GLY A 30 -11.91 17.80 4.83
C GLY A 30 -10.69 16.95 4.46
N LYS A 31 -10.51 15.77 5.08
CA LYS A 31 -9.42 14.85 4.72
C LYS A 31 -9.86 13.92 3.58
N SER A 32 -8.94 13.65 2.67
CA SER A 32 -9.06 12.58 1.69
C SER A 32 -8.34 11.33 2.19
N GLU A 33 -9.06 10.21 2.18
CA GLU A 33 -8.52 8.90 2.51
C GLU A 33 -8.48 8.02 1.26
N ILE A 34 -7.57 7.05 1.27
CA ILE A 34 -7.43 6.11 0.17
C ILE A 34 -8.66 5.21 0.15
N CYS A 35 -9.28 5.05 -1.02
CA CYS A 35 -10.42 4.14 -1.15
C CYS A 35 -10.01 2.70 -0.84
N VAL A 36 -10.91 1.94 -0.23
CA VAL A 36 -10.72 0.53 0.13
C VAL A 36 -10.26 -0.33 -1.06
N CYS A 37 -10.71 -0.03 -2.28
CA CYS A 37 -10.32 -0.76 -3.49
C CYS A 37 -8.82 -0.68 -3.80
N ARG A 38 -8.09 0.28 -3.22
CA ARG A 38 -6.65 0.48 -3.42
C ARG A 38 -5.78 -0.02 -2.27
N LEU A 39 -6.35 -0.50 -1.16
CA LEU A 39 -5.56 -0.84 0.02
C LEU A 39 -4.50 -1.92 -0.27
N ASN A 40 -4.85 -2.94 -1.05
CA ASN A 40 -3.93 -4.03 -1.42
C ASN A 40 -2.76 -3.54 -2.29
N SER A 41 -3.03 -2.68 -3.27
CA SER A 41 -1.98 -2.14 -4.15
C SER A 41 -1.07 -1.19 -3.38
N VAL A 42 -1.64 -0.35 -2.53
CA VAL A 42 -0.87 0.57 -1.67
C VAL A 42 -0.01 -0.17 -0.66
N GLN A 43 -0.52 -1.23 -0.03
CA GLN A 43 0.29 -2.08 0.86
C GLN A 43 1.44 -2.75 0.12
N SER A 44 1.18 -3.32 -1.06
CA SER A 44 2.21 -3.96 -1.88
C SER A 44 3.33 -2.98 -2.25
N LEU A 45 2.97 -1.77 -2.69
CA LEU A 45 3.93 -0.71 -3.01
C LEU A 45 4.74 -0.28 -1.79
N LYS A 46 4.09 -0.15 -0.62
CA LYS A 46 4.78 0.18 0.63
C LYS A 46 5.78 -0.90 1.01
N GLN A 47 5.41 -2.18 0.89
CA GLN A 47 6.31 -3.29 1.18
C GLN A 47 7.50 -3.33 0.22
N GLN A 48 7.26 -3.16 -1.09
CA GLN A 48 8.31 -3.08 -2.10
C GLN A 48 9.28 -1.93 -1.81
N HIS A 49 8.77 -0.76 -1.44
CA HIS A 49 9.58 0.39 -1.09
C HIS A 49 10.45 0.11 0.15
N LEU A 50 9.86 -0.46 1.21
CA LEU A 50 10.62 -0.84 2.41
C LEU A 50 11.71 -1.87 2.08
N PHE A 51 11.40 -2.82 1.20
CA PHE A 51 12.36 -3.81 0.75
C PHE A 51 13.54 -3.18 -0.01
N GLN A 52 13.28 -2.21 -0.88
CA GLN A 52 14.33 -1.47 -1.61
C GLN A 52 15.22 -0.65 -0.67
N LEU A 53 14.65 -0.07 0.39
CA LEU A 53 15.42 0.69 1.39
C LEU A 53 16.22 -0.22 2.33
N SER A 54 15.68 -1.40 2.63
CA SER A 54 16.41 -2.39 3.39
C SER A 54 17.54 -2.92 2.51
N ASN A 55 18.79 -2.93 2.98
CA ASN A 55 19.94 -3.47 2.22
C ASN A 55 19.87 -5.01 2.03
N LEU A 56 18.66 -5.58 2.02
CA LEU A 56 18.30 -6.99 1.88
C LEU A 56 18.20 -7.41 0.40
N GLY A 57 18.54 -6.53 -0.55
CA GLY A 57 18.53 -6.84 -1.97
C GLY A 57 19.29 -8.13 -2.32
N SER A 58 20.47 -8.35 -1.72
CA SER A 58 21.27 -9.58 -1.88
C SER A 58 20.69 -10.82 -1.20
N LEU A 59 19.68 -10.64 -0.36
CA LEU A 59 19.01 -11.70 0.40
C LEU A 59 17.59 -11.98 -0.12
N THR A 60 17.16 -11.32 -1.20
CA THR A 60 15.84 -11.49 -1.86
C THR A 60 15.47 -12.94 -2.16
N GLU A 61 16.44 -13.74 -2.61
CA GLU A 61 16.23 -15.14 -3.01
C GLU A 61 16.36 -16.12 -1.84
N LEU A 62 16.64 -15.61 -0.63
CA LEU A 62 16.74 -16.44 0.56
C LEU A 62 15.36 -16.63 1.19
N THR A 63 15.04 -17.88 1.46
CA THR A 63 13.86 -18.38 2.16
C THR A 63 14.32 -19.11 3.41
N PHE A 64 13.41 -19.41 4.34
CA PHE A 64 13.76 -20.23 5.50
C PHE A 64 14.35 -21.61 5.13
N ALA A 65 14.05 -22.14 3.95
CA ALA A 65 14.54 -23.43 3.50
C ALA A 65 16.01 -23.40 3.01
N ASN A 66 16.49 -22.28 2.48
CA ASN A 66 17.84 -22.16 1.91
C ASN A 66 18.73 -21.13 2.64
N PHE A 67 18.21 -20.46 3.68
CA PHE A 67 18.98 -19.55 4.52
C PHE A 67 19.89 -20.34 5.47
N MET A 68 21.20 -20.24 5.28
CA MET A 68 22.20 -20.80 6.20
C MET A 68 22.54 -19.77 7.29
N PRO A 69 22.25 -20.03 8.58
CA PRO A 69 22.50 -19.07 9.66
C PRO A 69 23.96 -18.61 9.80
N ARG A 70 24.92 -19.41 9.31
CA ARG A 70 26.36 -19.11 9.34
C ARG A 70 26.85 -18.31 8.13
N GLY A 71 26.00 -17.97 7.17
CA GLY A 71 26.39 -17.32 5.92
C GLY A 71 27.09 -18.26 4.93
N ARG A 72 27.56 -17.70 3.82
CA ARG A 72 28.32 -18.42 2.78
C ARG A 72 29.82 -18.31 3.13
N VAL A 73 30.46 -19.45 3.39
CA VAL A 73 31.93 -19.58 3.57
C VAL A 73 32.65 -19.61 2.24
#